data_AF-A0A923CF55-F1
#
_entry.id   AF-A0A923CF55-F1
#
_cell.length_a   1.000
_cell.length_b   1.000
_cell.length_c   1.000
_cell.angle_alpha   90.00
_cell.angle_beta   90.00
_cell.angle_gamma   90.00
#
_symmetry.space_group_name_H-M   'P 1'
#
loop_
_entity.id
_entity.type
_entity.pdbx_description
1 polymer ?
#
loop_
_entity_poly.entity_id
_entity_poly.type
_entity_poly.pdbx_seq_one_letter_code
_entity_poly.pdbx_strand_id
1 'polypeptide(L)'
;MAKSLDQVKASLKLKTSAREGVLSLRVGKRKVVLPFEVRMLESDNYVFVHIPPAAEVMKTSDFTIVTDAAEATTAANEFKKSRRRKRGANKSAAEMPDELKAALEKVPAGFKLTYGPDGTPRLAKKRVRRSKK
;
A
#
# COMPACT_ATOMS: atom_id res chain seq x y z
N MET A 1 3.90 10.58 -15.39
CA MET A 1 4.25 9.79 -16.60
C MET A 1 3.30 8.59 -16.63
N ALA A 2 2.53 8.43 -17.71
CA ALA A 2 1.71 7.24 -17.89
C ALA A 2 2.63 6.03 -17.98
N LYS A 3 2.35 4.96 -17.23
CA LYS A 3 3.15 3.73 -17.29
C LYS A 3 2.74 2.99 -18.56
N SER A 4 3.72 2.43 -19.28
CA SER A 4 3.38 1.53 -20.39
C SER A 4 2.71 0.27 -19.84
N LEU A 5 1.92 -0.39 -20.70
CA LEU A 5 1.20 -1.61 -20.35
C LEU A 5 2.14 -2.71 -19.84
N ASP A 6 3.33 -2.82 -20.43
CA ASP A 6 4.37 -3.76 -19.99
C ASP A 6 4.93 -3.42 -18.60
N GLN A 7 5.13 -2.13 -18.31
CA GLN A 7 5.54 -1.69 -16.96
C GLN A 7 4.46 -1.99 -15.92
N VAL A 8 3.18 -1.88 -16.29
CA VAL A 8 2.06 -2.27 -15.43
C VAL A 8 2.11 -3.78 -15.16
N LYS A 9 2.19 -4.62 -16.21
CA LYS A 9 2.29 -6.08 -16.09
C LYS A 9 3.46 -6.52 -15.22
N ALA A 10 4.65 -5.97 -15.45
CA ALA A 10 5.84 -6.25 -14.64
C ALA A 10 5.65 -5.88 -13.16
N SER A 11 5.02 -4.73 -12.90
CA SER A 11 4.75 -4.28 -11.53
C SER A 11 3.72 -5.15 -10.80
N LEU A 12 2.73 -5.70 -11.53
CA LEU A 12 1.71 -6.60 -10.97
C LEU A 12 2.30 -7.99 -10.68
N LYS A 13 3.21 -8.49 -11.53
CA LYS A 13 3.95 -9.73 -11.30
C LYS A 13 4.73 -9.75 -9.97
N LEU A 14 5.25 -8.60 -9.52
CA LEU A 14 5.94 -8.48 -8.23
C LEU A 14 5.02 -8.43 -7.01
N LYS A 15 3.73 -8.11 -7.20
CA LYS A 15 2.74 -7.97 -6.13
C LYS A 15 1.91 -9.23 -5.88
N THR A 16 1.99 -10.19 -6.78
CA THR A 16 1.23 -11.45 -6.74
C THR A 16 1.96 -12.49 -5.90
N SER A 17 1.20 -13.32 -5.20
CA SER A 17 1.69 -14.57 -4.62
C SER A 17 1.47 -15.71 -5.62
N ALA A 18 2.42 -16.64 -5.71
CA ALA A 18 2.22 -17.88 -6.45
C ALA A 18 1.14 -18.73 -5.76
N ARG A 19 0.26 -19.33 -6.57
CA ARG A 19 -0.73 -20.32 -6.14
C ARG A 19 -0.60 -21.53 -7.05
N GLU A 20 -0.46 -22.69 -6.43
CA GLU A 20 -0.42 -23.98 -7.12
C GLU A 20 -1.83 -24.55 -7.30
N GLY A 21 -2.01 -25.41 -8.31
CA GLY A 21 -3.24 -26.17 -8.52
C GLY A 21 -4.47 -25.35 -8.94
N VAL A 22 -4.27 -24.12 -9.41
CA VAL A 22 -5.36 -23.23 -9.86
C VAL A 22 -5.83 -23.58 -11.27
N LEU A 23 -4.91 -23.98 -12.15
CA LEU A 23 -5.23 -24.37 -13.52
C LEU A 23 -5.73 -25.80 -13.56
N SER A 24 -6.90 -25.99 -14.18
CA SER A 24 -7.43 -27.31 -14.48
C SER A 24 -7.71 -27.46 -15.96
N LEU A 25 -7.19 -28.52 -16.55
CA LEU A 25 -7.52 -28.93 -17.91
C LEU A 25 -8.64 -29.97 -17.84
N ARG A 26 -9.65 -29.84 -18.69
CA ARG A 26 -10.65 -30.89 -18.89
C ARG A 26 -10.25 -31.75 -20.08
N VAL A 27 -9.94 -33.02 -19.82
CA VAL A 27 -9.64 -34.03 -20.86
C VAL A 27 -10.81 -35.00 -20.92
N GLY A 28 -11.68 -34.80 -21.90
CA GLY A 28 -12.95 -35.52 -22.01
C GLY A 28 -13.86 -35.25 -20.80
N LYS A 29 -14.14 -36.30 -20.00
CA LYS A 29 -14.97 -36.20 -18.78
C LYS A 29 -14.15 -35.95 -17.50
N ARG A 30 -12.81 -36.07 -17.55
CA ARG A 30 -11.95 -35.94 -16.37
C ARG A 30 -11.37 -34.53 -16.28
N LYS A 31 -11.41 -33.95 -15.07
CA LYS A 31 -10.76 -32.69 -14.73
C LYS A 31 -9.39 -33.00 -14.11
N VAL A 32 -8.33 -32.56 -14.75
CA VAL A 32 -6.94 -32.74 -14.29
C VAL A 32 -6.40 -31.40 -13.84
N VAL A 33 -5.87 -31.34 -12.62
CA VAL A 33 -5.21 -30.13 -12.09
C VAL A 33 -3.78 -30.12 -12.60
N LEU A 34 -3.37 -29.01 -13.22
CA LEU A 34 -2.02 -28.87 -13.77
C LEU A 34 -1.05 -28.38 -12.68
N PRO A 35 0.18 -28.90 -12.64
CA PRO A 35 1.19 -28.54 -11.64
C PRO A 35 1.92 -27.23 -12.02
N PHE A 36 1.18 -26.19 -12.40
CA PHE A 36 1.74 -24.88 -12.73
C PHE A 36 1.50 -23.89 -11.61
N GLU A 37 2.53 -23.10 -11.30
CA GLU A 37 2.42 -21.95 -10.41
C GLU A 37 1.76 -20.78 -11.15
N VAL A 38 0.55 -20.44 -10.72
CA VAL A 38 -0.19 -19.29 -11.27
C VAL A 38 -0.08 -18.13 -10.30
N ARG A 39 0.29 -16.97 -10.83
CA ARG A 39 0.30 -15.72 -10.07
C ARG A 39 -0.93 -14.92 -10.43
N MET A 40 -1.79 -14.64 -9.46
CA MET A 40 -3.07 -13.98 -9.69
C MET A 40 -3.32 -12.86 -8.69
N LEU A 41 -3.91 -11.76 -9.17
CA LEU A 41 -4.51 -10.70 -8.36
C LEU A 41 -5.94 -10.47 -8.86
N GLU A 42 -6.85 -10.33 -7.92
CA GLU A 42 -8.27 -10.12 -8.18
C GLU A 42 -8.70 -8.78 -7.55
N SER A 43 -9.48 -8.04 -8.31
CA SER A 43 -10.20 -6.82 -7.93
C SER A 43 -11.64 -6.96 -8.41
N ASP A 44 -12.51 -6.04 -8.01
CA ASP A 44 -13.93 -6.08 -8.36
C ASP A 44 -14.14 -6.06 -9.89
N ASN A 45 -13.36 -5.24 -10.61
CA ASN A 45 -13.52 -5.06 -12.06
C ASN A 45 -12.44 -5.74 -12.92
N TYR A 46 -11.30 -6.10 -12.33
CA TYR A 46 -10.16 -6.62 -13.07
C TYR A 46 -9.52 -7.83 -12.39
N VAL A 47 -8.99 -8.74 -13.20
CA VAL A 47 -8.17 -9.87 -12.79
C VAL A 47 -6.84 -9.81 -13.52
N PHE A 48 -5.74 -9.86 -12.78
CA PHE A 48 -4.41 -10.06 -13.35
C PHE A 48 -4.03 -11.53 -13.22
N VAL A 49 -3.66 -12.16 -14.34
CA VAL A 49 -3.22 -13.56 -14.39
C VAL A 49 -1.86 -13.61 -15.06
N HIS A 50 -0.91 -14.26 -14.38
CA HIS A 50 0.40 -14.57 -14.92
C HIS A 50 0.64 -16.08 -14.84
N ILE A 51 0.78 -16.67 -16.02
CA ILE A 51 1.13 -18.07 -16.26
C ILE A 51 2.39 -18.03 -17.13
N PRO A 52 3.58 -18.37 -16.60
CA PRO A 52 4.82 -18.26 -17.37
C PRO A 52 4.70 -18.92 -18.76
N PRO A 53 5.04 -18.23 -19.87
CA PRO A 53 5.67 -16.90 -19.96
C PRO A 53 4.72 -15.70 -20.06
N ALA A 54 3.40 -15.90 -20.14
CA ALA A 54 2.41 -14.85 -20.40
C ALA A 54 1.91 -14.14 -19.13
N ALA A 55 1.62 -12.85 -19.25
CA ALA A 55 1.01 -12.03 -18.20
C ALA A 55 -0.05 -11.12 -18.80
N GLU A 56 -1.30 -11.25 -18.35
CA GLU A 56 -2.41 -10.47 -18.88
C GLU A 56 -3.28 -9.87 -17.77
N VAL A 57 -3.83 -8.69 -18.06
CA VAL A 57 -4.88 -8.06 -17.25
C VAL A 57 -6.18 -8.25 -18.01
N MET A 58 -7.19 -8.79 -17.34
CA MET A 58 -8.49 -9.08 -17.89
C MET A 58 -9.58 -8.34 -17.11
N LYS A 59 -10.68 -8.00 -17.78
CA LYS A 59 -11.90 -7.52 -17.13
C LYS A 59 -12.66 -8.70 -16.49
N THR A 60 -13.18 -8.52 -15.28
CA THR A 60 -13.90 -9.59 -14.56
C THR A 60 -15.25 -9.92 -15.20
N SER A 61 -15.87 -8.99 -15.94
CA SER A 61 -17.15 -9.20 -16.62
C SER A 61 -17.09 -10.26 -17.71
N ASP A 62 -16.18 -10.07 -18.67
CA ASP A 62 -16.17 -10.80 -19.93
C ASP A 62 -14.84 -11.51 -20.20
N PHE A 63 -13.90 -11.46 -19.25
CA PHE A 63 -12.54 -12.00 -19.37
C PHE A 63 -11.78 -11.48 -20.62
N THR A 64 -12.15 -10.28 -21.09
CA THR A 64 -11.48 -9.63 -22.22
C THR A 64 -10.16 -9.01 -21.77
N ILE A 65 -9.14 -9.14 -22.63
CA ILE A 65 -7.79 -8.61 -22.37
C ILE A 65 -7.82 -7.09 -22.48
N VAL A 66 -7.25 -6.41 -21.49
CA VAL A 66 -7.04 -4.97 -21.51
C VAL A 66 -5.84 -4.65 -22.40
N THR A 67 -6.09 -3.98 -23.53
CA THR A 67 -5.05 -3.61 -24.51
C THR A 67 -4.66 -2.13 -24.42
N ASP A 68 -5.51 -1.29 -23.85
CA ASP A 68 -5.25 0.14 -23.72
C ASP A 68 -4.39 0.45 -22.48
N ALA A 69 -3.41 1.34 -22.65
CA ALA A 69 -2.53 1.78 -21.58
C ALA A 69 -3.29 2.59 -20.52
N ALA A 70 -4.31 3.37 -20.91
CA ALA A 70 -5.11 4.13 -19.95
C ALA A 70 -5.89 3.18 -19.02
N GLU A 71 -6.59 2.19 -19.58
CA GLU A 71 -7.30 1.15 -18.83
C GLU A 71 -6.33 0.27 -17.99
N ALA A 72 -5.13 -0.01 -18.48
CA ALA A 72 -4.13 -0.72 -17.69
C ALA A 72 -3.73 0.06 -16.42
N THR A 73 -3.67 1.40 -16.50
CA THR A 73 -3.36 2.22 -15.33
C THR A 73 -4.51 2.29 -14.32
N THR A 74 -5.78 2.26 -14.78
CA THR A 74 -6.94 2.20 -13.88
C THR A 74 -6.98 0.87 -13.14
N ALA A 75 -6.81 -0.24 -13.86
CA ALA A 75 -6.70 -1.57 -13.26
C ALA A 75 -5.56 -1.63 -12.23
N ALA A 76 -4.38 -1.10 -12.56
CA ALA A 76 -3.24 -1.04 -11.64
C ALA A 76 -3.50 -0.22 -10.36
N ASN A 77 -4.42 0.75 -10.41
CA ASN A 77 -4.83 1.52 -9.24
C ASN A 77 -5.82 0.75 -8.37
N GLU A 78 -6.75 -0.01 -8.96
CA GLU A 78 -7.66 -0.86 -8.19
C GLU A 78 -6.92 -1.97 -7.44
N PHE A 79 -5.90 -2.58 -8.05
CA PHE A 79 -5.07 -3.58 -7.37
C PHE A 79 -4.24 -3.02 -6.20
N LYS A 80 -4.21 -1.70 -5.97
CA LYS A 80 -3.55 -1.12 -4.79
C LYS A 80 -4.50 -1.24 -3.60
N LYS A 81 -4.28 -2.25 -2.75
CA LYS A 81 -4.86 -2.25 -1.39
C LYS A 81 -4.55 -0.91 -0.73
N SER A 82 -5.61 -0.18 -0.35
CA SER A 82 -5.50 1.03 0.47
C SER A 82 -4.70 0.67 1.71
N ARG A 83 -3.45 1.14 1.79
CA ARG A 83 -2.68 1.12 3.04
C ARG A 83 -3.36 2.10 3.96
N ARG A 84 -4.38 1.63 4.69
CA ARG A 84 -5.01 2.37 5.77
C ARG A 84 -3.89 2.63 6.78
N ARG A 85 -3.28 3.81 6.72
CA ARG A 85 -2.32 4.26 7.72
C ARG A 85 -3.09 4.18 9.03
N LYS A 86 -2.74 3.24 9.92
CA LYS A 86 -3.21 3.27 11.30
C LYS A 86 -2.78 4.63 11.83
N ARG A 87 -3.71 5.60 11.87
CA ARG A 87 -3.55 6.80 12.69
C ARG A 87 -3.33 6.25 14.08
N GLY A 88 -2.16 6.53 14.66
CA GLY A 88 -1.85 6.11 16.01
C GLY A 88 -3.03 6.46 16.90
N ALA A 89 -3.49 5.48 17.68
CA ALA A 89 -4.56 5.67 18.64
C ALA A 89 -4.27 6.96 19.41
N ASN A 90 -5.22 7.90 19.40
CA ASN A 90 -5.14 9.07 20.26
C ASN A 90 -4.87 8.56 21.66
N LYS A 91 -3.68 8.87 22.20
CA LYS A 91 -3.36 8.60 23.59
C LYS A 91 -4.47 9.24 24.42
N SER A 92 -5.09 8.45 25.28
CA SER A 92 -6.01 8.92 26.31
C SER A 92 -5.40 10.15 26.99
N ALA A 93 -6.20 11.21 27.13
CA ALA A 93 -5.80 12.42 27.83
C ALA A 93 -5.54 12.04 29.30
N ALA A 94 -4.27 11.81 29.64
CA ALA A 94 -3.85 11.71 31.01
C ALA A 94 -4.02 13.10 31.65
N GLU A 95 -4.68 13.15 32.81
CA GLU A 95 -4.79 14.36 33.61
C GLU A 95 -3.38 14.82 33.99
N MET A 96 -2.97 16.01 33.50
CA MET A 96 -1.65 16.55 33.83
C MET A 96 -1.68 17.14 35.25
N PRO A 97 -0.75 16.74 36.14
CA PRO A 97 -0.52 17.39 37.43
C PRO A 97 -0.28 18.90 37.30
N ASP A 98 -0.81 19.70 38.22
CA ASP A 98 -0.80 21.17 38.12
C ASP A 98 0.60 21.78 38.23
N GLU A 99 1.51 21.11 38.94
CA GLU A 99 2.92 21.50 39.02
C GLU A 99 3.62 21.47 37.65
N LEU A 100 3.29 20.49 36.81
CA LEU A 100 3.85 20.37 35.46
C LEU A 100 3.27 21.42 34.52
N LYS A 101 2.01 21.83 34.70
CA LYS A 101 1.41 22.93 33.92
C LYS A 101 2.14 24.24 34.19
N ALA A 102 2.34 24.58 35.46
CA ALA A 102 3.06 25.80 35.87
C ALA A 102 4.53 25.81 35.37
N ALA A 103 5.18 24.65 35.31
CA ALA A 103 6.54 24.54 34.78
C ALA A 103 6.59 24.68 33.25
N LEU A 104 5.60 24.14 32.53
CA LEU A 104 5.53 24.20 31.07
C LEU A 104 5.14 25.59 30.53
N GLU A 105 4.36 26.37 31.29
CA GLU A 105 4.02 27.76 30.93
C GLU A 105 5.23 28.69 30.87
N LYS A 106 6.30 28.39 31.64
CA LYS A 106 7.55 29.16 31.63
C LYS A 106 8.36 28.94 30.34
N VAL A 107 7.99 27.98 29.49
CA VAL A 107 8.71 27.71 28.24
C VAL A 107 8.29 28.73 27.18
N PRO A 108 9.25 29.51 26.61
CA PRO A 108 8.93 30.51 25.59
C PRO A 108 8.24 29.91 24.36
N ALA A 109 7.29 30.66 23.79
CA ALA A 109 6.59 30.26 22.58
C ALA A 109 7.57 29.96 21.43
N GLY A 110 7.37 28.85 20.72
CA GLY A 110 8.25 28.44 19.62
C GLY A 110 9.49 27.64 20.05
N PHE A 111 9.63 27.29 21.33
CA PHE A 111 10.63 26.35 21.82
C PHE A 111 9.98 25.08 22.38
N LYS A 112 10.75 24.00 22.47
CA LYS A 112 10.37 22.74 23.11
C LYS A 112 11.50 22.27 24.02
N LEU A 113 11.15 21.61 25.12
CA LEU A 113 12.12 20.90 25.95
C LEU A 113 12.60 19.65 25.21
N THR A 114 13.92 19.47 25.16
CA THR A 114 14.61 18.32 24.57
C THR A 114 15.77 17.92 25.46
N TYR A 115 16.34 16.74 25.25
CA TYR A 115 17.53 16.30 25.96
C TYR A 115 18.77 16.51 25.09
N GLY A 116 19.85 16.99 25.70
CA GLY A 116 21.18 17.06 25.09
C GLY A 116 21.87 15.69 25.01
N PRO A 117 23.08 15.63 24.42
CA PRO A 117 23.88 14.40 24.36
C PRO A 117 24.23 13.85 25.75
N ASP A 118 24.32 14.72 26.75
CA ASP A 118 24.61 14.36 28.15
C ASP A 118 23.33 14.06 28.97
N GLY A 119 22.17 13.95 28.31
CA GLY A 119 20.88 13.72 28.98
C GLY A 119 20.33 14.93 29.74
N THR A 120 21.01 16.08 29.71
CA THR A 120 20.54 17.32 30.36
C THR A 120 19.39 17.97 29.57
N PRO A 121 18.38 18.54 30.26
CA PRO A 121 17.28 19.22 29.57
C PRO A 121 17.74 20.54 28.96
N ARG A 122 17.44 20.74 27.67
CA ARG A 122 17.76 21.94 26.90
C ARG A 122 16.56 22.39 26.07
N LEU A 123 16.40 23.70 25.92
CA LEU A 123 15.43 24.30 25.01
C LEU A 123 15.91 24.21 23.56
N ALA A 124 15.08 23.62 22.69
CA ALA A 124 15.30 23.56 21.26
C ALA A 124 14.19 24.29 20.50
N LYS A 125 14.56 25.04 19.46
CA LYS A 125 13.61 25.76 18.61
C LYS A 125 12.66 24.79 17.88
N LYS A 126 11.37 25.06 17.94
CA LYS A 126 10.33 24.29 17.25
C LYS A 126 10.45 24.56 15.74
N ARG A 127 10.68 23.50 14.97
CA ARG A 127 10.72 23.59 13.52
C ARG A 127 9.31 23.81 12.96
N VAL A 128 9.07 24.97 12.36
CA VAL A 128 7.84 25.23 11.60
C VAL A 128 7.92 24.45 10.30
N ARG A 129 7.02 23.48 10.11
CA ARG A 129 6.87 22.80 8.82
C ARG A 129 5.86 23.61 8.00
N ARG A 130 6.22 23.98 6.77
CA ARG A 130 5.26 24.62 5.84
C ARG A 130 4.06 23.69 5.69
N SER A 131 2.87 24.19 6.03
CA SER A 131 1.62 23.51 5.68
C SER A 131 1.53 23.48 4.17
N LYS A 132 1.24 22.30 3.62
CA LYS A 132 1.01 22.14 2.19
C LYS A 132 -0.25 22.94 1.85
N LYS A 133 -0.10 24.03 1.10
CA LYS A 133 -1.22 24.72 0.46
C LYS A 133 -1.61 23.91 -0.78
#